data_AF-A0A2G2E613-F1
#
_entry.id   AF-A0A2G2E613-F1
#
_cell.length_a   1.000
_cell.length_b   1.000
_cell.length_c   1.000
_cell.angle_alpha   90.00
_cell.angle_beta   90.00
_cell.angle_gamma   90.00
#
_symmetry.space_group_name_H-M   'P 1'
#
loop_
_entity.id
_entity.type
_entity.pdbx_description
1 polymer ?
#
loop_
_entity_poly.entity_id
_entity_poly.type
_entity_poly.pdbx_seq_one_letter_code
_entity_poly.pdbx_strand_id
1 'polypeptide(L)'
;MIKKGFIALIGFGFVLTSCIKHEVIPAPTPTADLDAHFTGVINNTLTEYTQNVLGYENTSYKVKVIQPPGGNSTAVYYAEMQSPSQTQSIAIGLGSINFDSGVASDPPLALFEPFFPANDNPNYSNDGNTGFEVVYQDATNRQWKSNELSNYAGATTSFTGIVVESDATGDYSKFICTFDCYMYSINPDSLALMPPVAHIDSFLIEDAVYSGWFQR
;
A
#
# COMPACT_ATOMS: atom_id res chain seq x y z
N MET A 1 70.54 56.23 30.67
CA MET A 1 70.35 56.30 32.15
C MET A 1 69.22 55.35 32.53
N ILE A 2 69.56 54.35 33.33
CA ILE A 2 68.67 53.30 33.86
C ILE A 2 67.67 53.91 34.86
N LYS A 3 66.40 53.48 34.83
CA LYS A 3 65.55 53.30 36.02
C LYS A 3 64.26 52.52 35.72
N LYS A 4 64.16 51.33 36.33
CA LYS A 4 63.03 50.73 37.10
C LYS A 4 61.62 50.98 36.52
N GLY A 5 60.85 49.99 36.05
CA GLY A 5 60.50 48.73 36.70
C GLY A 5 59.08 48.84 37.25
N PHE A 6 58.10 48.23 36.57
CA PHE A 6 56.76 47.94 37.14
C PHE A 6 56.14 46.78 36.35
N ILE A 7 56.00 45.63 37.01
CA ILE A 7 55.32 44.44 36.49
C ILE A 7 53.85 44.57 36.88
N ALA A 8 52.97 44.70 35.90
CA ALA A 8 51.52 44.60 36.09
C ALA A 8 51.05 43.24 35.57
N LEU A 9 50.75 42.34 36.51
CA LEU A 9 50.22 41.01 36.25
C LEU A 9 48.71 41.15 36.00
N ILE A 10 48.31 41.33 34.73
CA ILE A 10 46.90 41.37 34.34
C ILE A 10 46.42 39.92 34.16
N GLY A 11 45.66 39.44 35.13
CA GLY A 11 44.98 38.15 35.07
C GLY A 11 43.94 38.15 33.95
N PHE A 12 44.16 37.32 32.93
CA PHE A 12 43.20 37.07 31.87
C PHE A 12 42.25 35.96 32.34
N GLY A 13 41.08 36.37 32.85
CA GLY A 13 40.00 35.44 33.18
C GLY A 13 39.47 34.78 31.92
N PHE A 14 39.68 33.48 31.79
CA PHE A 14 39.02 32.65 30.79
C PHE A 14 37.52 32.54 31.15
N VAL A 15 36.68 33.36 30.51
CA VAL A 15 35.24 33.19 30.55
C VAL A 15 34.88 32.17 29.47
N LEU A 16 34.85 30.89 29.83
CA LEU A 16 34.30 29.84 28.98
C LEU A 16 32.77 29.98 29.01
N THR A 17 32.20 30.70 28.05
CA THR A 17 30.75 30.65 27.81
C THR A 17 30.43 29.29 27.19
N SER A 18 30.22 28.28 28.02
CA SER A 18 29.58 27.04 27.56
C SER A 18 28.14 27.39 27.20
N CYS A 19 27.87 27.64 25.92
CA CYS A 19 26.54 27.44 25.36
C CYS A 19 26.27 25.94 25.44
N ILE A 20 25.83 25.47 26.61
CA ILE A 20 25.19 24.18 26.73
C ILE A 20 23.87 24.37 25.99
N LYS A 21 23.86 24.09 24.68
CA LYS A 21 22.61 23.94 23.95
C LYS A 21 21.88 22.84 24.70
N HIS A 22 20.79 23.21 25.38
CA HIS A 22 19.92 22.21 25.98
C HIS A 22 19.48 21.32 24.83
N GLU A 23 20.01 20.10 24.79
CA GLU A 23 19.62 19.10 23.81
C GLU A 23 18.22 18.67 24.19
N VAL A 24 17.24 19.37 23.63
CA VAL A 24 15.85 18.94 23.69
C VAL A 24 15.80 17.71 22.79
N ILE A 25 15.82 16.53 23.40
CA ILE A 25 15.46 15.29 22.70
C ILE A 25 14.01 15.49 22.29
N PRO A 26 13.71 15.59 20.98
CA PRO A 26 12.32 15.68 20.54
C PRO A 26 11.58 14.46 21.08
N ALA A 27 10.31 14.65 21.45
CA ALA A 27 9.47 13.49 21.74
C ALA A 27 9.53 12.51 20.54
N PRO A 28 9.56 11.19 20.79
CA PRO A 28 9.53 10.22 19.71
C PRO A 28 8.38 10.55 18.76
N THR A 29 8.68 10.71 17.47
CA THR A 29 7.64 10.76 16.45
C THR A 29 6.98 9.40 16.38
N PRO A 30 5.64 9.31 16.41
CA PRO A 30 4.97 8.05 16.17
C PRO A 30 5.37 7.54 14.79
N THR A 31 5.76 6.27 14.73
CA THR A 31 6.10 5.55 13.50
C THR A 31 5.09 4.42 13.34
N ALA A 32 4.47 4.30 12.17
CA ALA A 32 3.66 3.14 11.85
C ALA A 32 4.60 1.95 11.64
N ASP A 33 4.21 0.78 12.15
CA ASP A 33 4.97 -0.45 11.95
C ASP A 33 4.41 -1.17 10.73
N LEU A 34 5.13 -1.02 9.60
CA LEU A 34 4.67 -1.37 8.26
C LEU A 34 5.54 -2.50 7.68
N ASP A 35 5.00 -3.71 7.77
CA ASP A 35 5.55 -4.92 7.16
C ASP A 35 4.58 -5.51 6.13
N ALA A 36 5.12 -6.07 5.07
CA ALA A 36 4.35 -6.70 4.01
C ALA A 36 4.96 -8.01 3.53
N HIS A 37 4.06 -8.94 3.23
CA HIS A 37 4.40 -10.31 2.83
C HIS A 37 3.24 -10.90 2.06
N PHE A 38 3.57 -11.59 0.98
CA PHE A 38 2.63 -12.35 0.19
C PHE A 38 3.13 -13.79 0.04
N THR A 39 2.23 -14.75 0.18
CA THR A 39 2.43 -16.15 -0.20
C THR A 39 1.18 -16.68 -0.88
N GLY A 40 1.33 -17.60 -1.83
CA GLY A 40 0.20 -18.29 -2.45
C GLY A 40 0.65 -19.27 -3.52
N VAL A 41 -0.24 -20.17 -3.93
CA VAL A 41 -0.01 -21.10 -5.02
C VAL A 41 -0.55 -20.49 -6.30
N ILE A 42 0.35 -19.93 -7.12
CA ILE A 42 0.02 -19.35 -8.42
C ILE A 42 0.28 -20.39 -9.50
N ASN A 43 -0.77 -20.85 -10.17
CA ASN A 43 -0.69 -21.84 -11.24
C ASN A 43 0.11 -23.09 -10.81
N ASN A 44 -0.23 -23.68 -9.65
CA ASN A 44 0.44 -24.82 -9.01
C ASN A 44 1.90 -24.58 -8.57
N THR A 45 2.36 -23.33 -8.53
CA THR A 45 3.70 -22.97 -8.04
C THR A 45 3.58 -22.13 -6.79
N LEU A 46 4.19 -22.58 -5.70
CA LEU A 46 4.31 -21.76 -4.50
C LEU A 46 5.14 -20.52 -4.82
N THR A 47 4.53 -19.36 -4.61
CA THR A 47 5.10 -18.05 -4.87
C THR A 47 5.11 -17.26 -3.58
N GLU A 48 6.21 -16.58 -3.31
CA GLU A 48 6.41 -15.80 -2.08
C GLU A 48 7.11 -14.48 -2.40
N TYR A 49 6.54 -13.37 -1.90
CA TYR A 49 7.14 -12.04 -1.95
C TYR A 49 7.29 -11.53 -0.52
N THR A 50 8.51 -11.16 -0.14
CA THR A 50 8.81 -10.64 1.19
C THR A 50 9.37 -9.23 1.07
N GLN A 51 8.86 -8.30 1.87
CA GLN A 51 9.36 -6.92 1.89
C GLN A 51 10.88 -6.89 2.07
N ASN A 52 11.55 -6.00 1.33
CA ASN A 52 13.01 -5.83 1.24
C ASN A 52 13.79 -7.02 0.65
N VAL A 53 13.14 -8.12 0.26
CA VAL A 53 13.78 -9.21 -0.48
C VAL A 53 13.58 -8.96 -1.97
N LEU A 54 14.67 -8.98 -2.75
CA LEU A 54 14.65 -8.65 -4.19
C LEU A 54 13.98 -7.30 -4.53
N GLY A 55 13.95 -6.37 -3.57
CA GLY A 55 13.34 -5.05 -3.73
C GLY A 55 11.82 -5.02 -3.62
N TYR A 56 11.17 -6.11 -3.16
CA TYR A 56 9.73 -6.09 -2.93
C TYR A 56 9.35 -5.11 -1.82
N GLU A 57 8.27 -4.37 -2.04
CA GLU A 57 7.66 -3.45 -1.09
C GLU A 57 6.14 -3.40 -1.30
N ASN A 58 5.38 -3.04 -0.26
CA ASN A 58 3.96 -2.75 -0.39
C ASN A 58 3.78 -1.29 -0.81
N THR A 59 3.30 -1.09 -2.04
CA THR A 59 2.89 0.21 -2.54
C THR A 59 1.38 0.35 -2.46
N SER A 60 0.90 1.40 -1.82
CA SER A 60 -0.53 1.73 -1.81
C SER A 60 -0.85 2.77 -2.89
N TYR A 61 -2.00 2.61 -3.55
CA TYR A 61 -2.51 3.63 -4.48
C TYR A 61 -4.04 3.65 -4.47
N LYS A 62 -4.60 4.69 -5.10
CA LYS A 62 -6.05 4.92 -5.16
C LYS A 62 -6.50 5.17 -6.59
N VAL A 63 -7.64 4.60 -6.96
CA VAL A 63 -8.37 4.97 -8.18
C VAL A 63 -9.57 5.81 -7.76
N LYS A 64 -9.67 7.05 -8.27
CA LYS A 64 -10.73 7.99 -7.88
C LYS A 64 -11.62 8.35 -9.06
N VAL A 65 -12.92 8.44 -8.81
CA VAL A 65 -13.87 9.11 -9.71
C VAL A 65 -14.29 10.42 -9.05
N ILE A 66 -13.80 11.53 -9.60
CA ILE A 66 -14.05 12.87 -9.05
C ILE A 66 -15.31 13.46 -9.68
N GLN A 67 -16.26 13.82 -8.83
CA GLN A 67 -17.45 14.58 -9.21
C GLN A 67 -17.23 16.09 -8.96
N PRO A 68 -18.02 16.97 -9.60
CA PRO A 68 -18.02 18.40 -9.29
C PRO A 68 -18.33 18.68 -7.80
N PRO A 69 -17.94 19.85 -7.26
CA PRO A 69 -18.20 20.20 -5.85
C PRO A 69 -19.67 20.02 -5.45
N GLY A 70 -19.91 19.37 -4.31
CA GLY A 70 -21.25 18.99 -3.84
C GLY A 70 -21.79 17.69 -4.45
N GLY A 71 -21.06 17.07 -5.38
CA GLY A 71 -21.28 15.71 -5.87
C GLY A 71 -20.51 14.69 -5.04
N ASN A 72 -20.91 13.42 -5.16
CA ASN A 72 -20.32 12.32 -4.40
C ASN A 72 -19.22 11.62 -5.23
N SER A 73 -17.95 11.90 -4.88
CA SER A 73 -16.79 11.26 -5.49
C SER A 73 -16.50 9.92 -4.83
N THR A 74 -15.81 9.01 -5.54
CA THR A 74 -15.43 7.69 -5.02
C THR A 74 -13.92 7.50 -5.04
N ALA A 75 -13.39 6.69 -4.12
CA ALA A 75 -12.00 6.26 -4.10
C ALA A 75 -11.90 4.76 -3.77
N VAL A 76 -11.30 3.99 -4.67
CA VAL A 76 -10.94 2.57 -4.47
C VAL A 76 -9.51 2.47 -4.03
N TYR A 77 -9.24 1.70 -2.97
CA TYR A 77 -7.92 1.55 -2.37
C TYR A 77 -7.27 0.25 -2.81
N TYR A 78 -6.00 0.33 -3.18
CA TYR A 78 -5.18 -0.80 -3.56
C TYR A 78 -3.91 -0.87 -2.72
N ALA A 79 -3.45 -2.09 -2.50
CA ALA A 79 -2.15 -2.42 -1.93
C ALA A 79 -1.47 -3.42 -2.86
N GLU A 80 -0.24 -3.15 -3.27
CA GLU A 80 0.51 -3.92 -4.26
C GLU A 80 1.89 -4.31 -3.75
N MET A 81 2.17 -5.62 -3.72
CA MET A 81 3.54 -6.13 -3.57
C MET A 81 4.20 -6.07 -4.94
N GLN A 82 5.11 -5.11 -5.10
CA GLN A 82 5.88 -4.92 -6.32
C GLN A 82 7.35 -4.68 -6.03
N SER A 83 8.20 -4.81 -7.05
CA SER A 83 9.63 -4.55 -6.96
C SER A 83 10.10 -3.79 -8.20
N PRO A 84 11.01 -2.81 -8.06
CA PRO A 84 11.65 -2.17 -9.20
C PRO A 84 12.62 -3.12 -9.93
N SER A 85 12.95 -4.28 -9.34
CA SER A 85 13.90 -5.27 -9.88
C SER A 85 13.22 -6.55 -10.40
N GLN A 86 11.92 -6.73 -10.17
CA GLN A 86 11.15 -7.90 -10.62
C GLN A 86 9.90 -7.46 -11.37
N THR A 87 9.56 -8.14 -12.46
CA THR A 87 8.35 -7.85 -13.22
C THR A 87 7.08 -8.31 -12.50
N GLN A 88 7.20 -9.36 -11.68
CA GLN A 88 6.04 -9.95 -11.03
C GLN A 88 5.55 -9.08 -9.88
N SER A 89 4.25 -8.81 -9.86
CA SER A 89 3.58 -8.10 -8.77
C SER A 89 2.21 -8.70 -8.48
N ILE A 90 1.72 -8.48 -7.27
CA ILE A 90 0.33 -8.78 -6.92
C ILE A 90 -0.28 -7.62 -6.14
N ALA A 91 -1.44 -7.17 -6.62
CA ALA A 91 -2.22 -6.13 -5.98
C ALA A 91 -3.58 -6.67 -5.55
N ILE A 92 -4.05 -6.18 -4.41
CA ILE A 92 -5.43 -6.35 -3.97
C ILE A 92 -6.10 -4.98 -3.85
N GLY A 93 -7.35 -4.90 -4.29
CA GLY A 93 -8.19 -3.72 -4.20
C GLY A 93 -9.40 -3.98 -3.30
N LEU A 94 -9.83 -2.97 -2.54
CA LEU A 94 -11.02 -3.08 -1.69
C LEU A 94 -11.92 -1.84 -1.77
N GLY A 95 -13.11 -2.07 -2.32
CA GLY A 95 -14.32 -1.25 -2.28
C GLY A 95 -14.12 0.22 -2.66
N SER A 96 -15.16 1.04 -2.51
CA SER A 96 -15.05 2.47 -2.71
C SER A 96 -15.55 3.28 -1.52
N ILE A 97 -14.79 4.30 -1.13
CA ILE A 97 -15.22 5.29 -0.15
C ILE A 97 -15.82 6.50 -0.88
N ASN A 98 -17.04 6.84 -0.50
CA ASN A 98 -17.76 8.03 -0.95
C ASN A 98 -17.27 9.27 -0.20
N PHE A 99 -16.91 10.34 -0.91
CA PHE A 99 -16.42 11.58 -0.31
C PHE A 99 -16.75 12.83 -1.16
N ASP A 100 -16.72 14.00 -0.55
CA ASP A 100 -16.86 15.28 -1.26
C ASP A 100 -15.47 15.82 -1.65
N SER A 101 -15.16 15.76 -2.94
CA SER A 101 -13.90 16.25 -3.52
C SER A 101 -13.74 17.77 -3.43
N GLY A 102 -14.84 18.51 -3.22
CA GLY A 102 -14.84 19.95 -2.97
C GLY A 102 -14.37 20.32 -1.56
N VAL A 103 -14.41 19.36 -0.62
CA VAL A 103 -13.98 19.56 0.78
C VAL A 103 -12.58 19.00 1.02
N ALA A 104 -12.26 17.82 0.48
CA ALA A 104 -10.96 17.18 0.62
C ALA A 104 -10.55 16.46 -0.67
N SER A 105 -9.24 16.39 -0.95
CA SER A 105 -8.72 15.67 -2.11
C SER A 105 -8.88 14.15 -2.00
N ASP A 106 -9.02 13.65 -0.77
CA ASP A 106 -9.07 12.24 -0.40
C ASP A 106 -10.19 12.02 0.62
N PRO A 107 -10.79 10.82 0.68
CA PRO A 107 -11.72 10.49 1.73
C PRO A 107 -11.15 10.85 3.11
N PRO A 108 -11.86 11.62 3.95
CA PRO A 108 -11.38 11.99 5.28
C PRO A 108 -11.06 10.78 6.16
N LEU A 109 -10.17 10.94 7.16
CA LEU A 109 -9.78 9.86 8.08
C LEU A 109 -11.00 9.22 8.77
N ALA A 110 -12.00 10.04 9.13
CA ALA A 110 -13.25 9.59 9.72
C ALA A 110 -14.09 8.65 8.82
N LEU A 111 -13.85 8.64 7.50
CA LEU A 111 -14.44 7.68 6.58
C LEU A 111 -13.50 6.49 6.29
N PHE A 112 -12.19 6.74 6.26
CA PHE A 112 -11.16 5.73 6.03
C PHE A 112 -11.07 4.71 7.17
N GLU A 113 -11.02 5.16 8.42
CA GLU A 113 -10.84 4.32 9.60
C GLU A 113 -11.93 3.23 9.76
N PRO A 114 -13.24 3.53 9.65
CA PRO A 114 -14.27 2.50 9.77
C PRO A 114 -14.49 1.66 8.51
N PHE A 115 -13.91 2.05 7.36
CA PHE A 115 -14.25 1.43 6.07
C PHE A 115 -13.75 -0.02 5.97
N PHE A 116 -12.46 -0.27 6.24
CA PHE A 116 -11.89 -1.61 6.09
C PHE A 116 -12.50 -2.63 7.06
N PRO A 117 -12.67 -2.32 8.37
CA PRO A 117 -13.36 -3.23 9.30
C PRO A 117 -14.81 -3.53 8.92
N ALA A 118 -15.49 -2.62 8.20
CA ALA A 118 -16.86 -2.83 7.74
C ALA A 118 -16.96 -3.66 6.45
N ASN A 119 -15.83 -3.96 5.79
CA ASN A 119 -15.75 -4.69 4.53
C ASN A 119 -14.76 -5.86 4.65
N ASP A 120 -14.82 -6.61 5.75
CA ASP A 120 -13.88 -7.68 6.08
C ASP A 120 -14.13 -8.99 5.31
N ASN A 121 -15.30 -9.15 4.68
CA ASN A 121 -15.64 -10.29 3.84
C ASN A 121 -16.32 -9.82 2.53
N PRO A 122 -15.58 -9.09 1.67
CA PRO A 122 -16.14 -8.51 0.45
C PRO A 122 -16.45 -9.59 -0.60
N ASN A 123 -17.36 -9.32 -1.54
CA ASN A 123 -17.47 -10.14 -2.75
C ASN A 123 -16.46 -9.67 -3.80
N TYR A 124 -16.06 -10.54 -4.73
CA TYR A 124 -15.28 -10.10 -5.89
C TYR A 124 -16.06 -9.06 -6.72
N SER A 125 -15.36 -8.04 -7.19
CA SER A 125 -15.93 -6.91 -7.95
C SER A 125 -14.92 -6.42 -8.96
N ASN A 126 -15.36 -6.21 -10.20
CA ASN A 126 -14.49 -5.65 -11.24
C ASN A 126 -14.09 -4.22 -10.87
N ASP A 127 -12.80 -3.90 -11.04
CA ASP A 127 -12.20 -2.61 -10.65
C ASP A 127 -12.36 -2.27 -9.15
N GLY A 128 -12.65 -3.28 -8.30
CA GLY A 128 -12.78 -3.13 -6.86
C GLY A 128 -13.90 -2.21 -6.39
N ASN A 129 -14.79 -1.75 -7.27
CA ASN A 129 -15.65 -0.59 -6.99
C ASN A 129 -16.67 -0.86 -5.85
N THR A 130 -17.19 -2.09 -5.76
CA THR A 130 -18.15 -2.49 -4.71
C THR A 130 -17.68 -3.70 -3.90
N GLY A 131 -16.39 -4.04 -3.99
CA GLY A 131 -15.89 -5.28 -3.40
C GLY A 131 -14.38 -5.46 -3.60
N PHE A 132 -13.96 -6.69 -3.83
CA PHE A 132 -12.55 -7.08 -3.86
C PHE A 132 -12.08 -7.37 -5.29
N GLU A 133 -10.88 -6.91 -5.61
CA GLU A 133 -10.22 -7.21 -6.88
C GLU A 133 -8.79 -7.70 -6.61
N VAL A 134 -8.36 -8.72 -7.36
CA VAL A 134 -6.96 -9.13 -7.44
C VAL A 134 -6.43 -8.73 -8.81
N VAL A 135 -5.26 -8.13 -8.85
CA VAL A 135 -4.49 -7.86 -10.07
C VAL A 135 -3.14 -8.52 -9.93
N TYR A 136 -2.72 -9.26 -10.95
CA TYR A 136 -1.42 -9.91 -10.98
C TYR A 136 -0.69 -9.56 -12.26
N GLN A 137 0.60 -9.28 -12.15
CA GLN A 137 1.50 -9.16 -13.27
C GLN A 137 2.48 -10.33 -13.25
N ASP A 138 2.62 -11.02 -14.38
CA ASP A 138 3.53 -12.15 -14.48
C ASP A 138 4.96 -11.75 -14.89
N ALA A 139 5.86 -12.73 -14.96
CA ALA A 139 7.26 -12.52 -15.35
C ALA A 139 7.43 -11.95 -16.77
N THR A 140 6.42 -12.11 -17.63
CA THR A 140 6.41 -11.63 -19.02
C THR A 140 5.75 -10.27 -19.18
N ASN A 141 5.41 -9.60 -18.06
CA ASN A 141 4.72 -8.30 -18.04
C ASN A 141 3.28 -8.38 -18.57
N ARG A 142 2.67 -9.57 -18.57
CA ARG A 142 1.26 -9.74 -18.88
C ARG A 142 0.45 -9.58 -17.60
N GLN A 143 -0.65 -8.83 -17.71
CA GLN A 143 -1.52 -8.51 -16.59
C GLN A 143 -2.76 -9.40 -16.59
N TRP A 144 -3.19 -9.72 -15.38
CA TRP A 144 -4.27 -10.63 -15.10
C TRP A 144 -5.15 -10.04 -14.00
N LYS A 145 -6.46 -10.21 -14.11
CA LYS A 145 -7.43 -9.70 -13.12
C LYS A 145 -8.37 -10.80 -12.66
N SER A 146 -8.78 -10.75 -11.40
CA SER A 146 -9.96 -11.47 -10.92
C SER A 146 -11.22 -10.98 -11.67
N ASN A 147 -12.26 -11.81 -11.72
CA ASN A 147 -13.51 -11.44 -12.38
C ASN A 147 -14.70 -11.72 -11.45
N GLU A 148 -15.54 -10.71 -11.26
CA GLU A 148 -16.77 -10.81 -10.44
C GLU A 148 -17.78 -11.83 -10.96
N LEU A 149 -17.72 -12.15 -12.26
CA LEU A 149 -18.56 -13.13 -12.92
C LEU A 149 -17.90 -14.51 -13.03
N SER A 150 -16.76 -14.73 -12.37
CA SER A 150 -16.11 -16.04 -12.33
C SER A 150 -17.07 -17.10 -11.78
N ASN A 151 -17.11 -18.26 -12.44
CA ASN A 151 -17.91 -19.41 -12.00
C ASN A 151 -17.11 -20.36 -11.09
N TYR A 152 -15.95 -19.95 -10.59
CA TYR A 152 -15.17 -20.75 -9.66
C TYR A 152 -15.83 -20.83 -8.30
N ALA A 153 -16.34 -22.02 -7.97
CA ALA A 153 -17.04 -22.26 -6.71
C ALA A 153 -16.14 -22.14 -5.47
N GLY A 154 -14.81 -22.21 -5.64
CA GLY A 154 -13.84 -22.06 -4.56
C GLY A 154 -13.40 -20.62 -4.31
N ALA A 155 -14.01 -19.62 -4.96
CA ALA A 155 -13.58 -18.24 -4.78
C ALA A 155 -13.85 -17.77 -3.34
N THR A 156 -12.80 -17.37 -2.63
CA THR A 156 -12.86 -16.90 -1.25
C THR A 156 -12.13 -15.57 -1.10
N THR A 157 -12.52 -14.77 -0.11
CA THR A 157 -11.80 -13.57 0.32
C THR A 157 -12.20 -13.22 1.75
N SER A 158 -11.22 -12.89 2.59
CA SER A 158 -11.44 -12.43 3.95
C SER A 158 -10.28 -11.55 4.40
N PHE A 159 -10.58 -10.50 5.15
CA PHE A 159 -9.63 -9.60 5.77
C PHE A 159 -9.70 -9.76 7.29
N THR A 160 -8.53 -9.92 7.90
CA THR A 160 -8.35 -9.99 9.36
C THR A 160 -7.20 -9.09 9.78
N GLY A 161 -6.95 -8.96 11.09
CA GLY A 161 -5.82 -8.17 11.59
C GLY A 161 -5.89 -6.69 11.21
N ILE A 162 -7.09 -6.16 10.98
CA ILE A 162 -7.28 -4.78 10.53
C ILE A 162 -6.94 -3.83 11.68
N VAL A 163 -5.88 -3.05 11.50
CA VAL A 163 -5.40 -2.07 12.48
C VAL A 163 -5.10 -0.77 11.76
N VAL A 164 -5.68 0.32 12.25
CA VAL A 164 -5.44 1.66 11.72
C VAL A 164 -4.34 2.34 12.54
N GLU A 165 -3.32 2.83 11.85
CA GLU A 165 -2.18 3.55 12.43
C GLU A 165 -1.88 4.80 11.59
N SER A 166 -1.28 5.81 12.21
CA SER A 166 -0.88 7.03 11.52
C SER A 166 0.53 7.41 11.94
N ASP A 167 1.28 7.99 11.00
CA ASP A 167 2.58 8.59 11.27
C ASP A 167 2.72 9.94 10.57
N ALA A 168 3.96 10.45 10.46
CA ALA A 168 4.22 11.74 9.80
C ALA A 168 3.96 11.73 8.28
N THR A 169 3.80 10.55 7.68
CA THR A 169 3.72 10.34 6.22
C THR A 169 2.34 9.88 5.75
N GLY A 170 1.48 9.35 6.62
CA GLY A 170 0.09 9.09 6.26
C GLY A 170 -0.73 8.38 7.32
N ASP A 171 -1.96 8.03 6.92
CA ASP A 171 -2.84 7.14 7.67
C ASP A 171 -2.90 5.79 6.93
N TYR A 172 -2.76 4.71 7.69
CA TYR A 172 -2.61 3.35 7.19
C TYR A 172 -3.71 2.46 7.77
N SER A 173 -4.23 1.56 6.94
CA SER A 173 -5.05 0.44 7.40
C SER A 173 -4.32 -0.85 7.07
N LYS A 174 -3.70 -1.44 8.09
CA LYS A 174 -3.02 -2.74 7.98
C LYS A 174 -4.05 -3.86 7.81
N PHE A 175 -3.65 -4.95 7.17
CA PHE A 175 -4.51 -6.11 6.99
C PHE A 175 -3.71 -7.41 6.87
N ILE A 176 -4.40 -8.52 7.09
CA ILE A 176 -4.07 -9.85 6.58
C ILE A 176 -5.25 -10.30 5.73
N CYS A 177 -5.06 -10.38 4.42
CA CYS A 177 -6.05 -10.80 3.44
C CYS A 177 -5.77 -12.24 3.03
N THR A 178 -6.79 -13.10 3.05
CA THR A 178 -6.72 -14.46 2.49
C THR A 178 -7.69 -14.58 1.33
N PHE A 179 -7.29 -15.17 0.22
CA PHE A 179 -8.16 -15.27 -0.95
C PHE A 179 -7.80 -16.42 -1.90
N ASP A 180 -8.80 -16.89 -2.64
CA ASP A 180 -8.67 -17.83 -3.76
C ASP A 180 -9.46 -17.30 -4.97
N CYS A 181 -8.88 -17.32 -6.17
CA CYS A 181 -9.59 -16.90 -7.37
C CYS A 181 -8.96 -17.39 -8.68
N TYR A 182 -9.76 -17.44 -9.75
CA TYR A 182 -9.21 -17.42 -11.11
C TYR A 182 -8.77 -16.02 -11.49
N MET A 183 -7.61 -15.98 -12.12
CA MET A 183 -7.07 -14.81 -12.80
C MET A 183 -7.30 -14.96 -14.30
N TYR A 184 -7.75 -13.89 -14.95
CA TYR A 184 -8.06 -13.85 -16.37
C TYR A 184 -7.19 -12.81 -17.07
N SER A 185 -6.62 -13.17 -18.22
CA SER A 185 -5.75 -12.26 -18.98
C SER A 185 -6.52 -11.03 -19.47
N ILE A 186 -5.96 -9.83 -19.26
CA ILE A 186 -6.51 -8.61 -19.86
C ILE A 186 -6.16 -8.46 -21.35
N ASN A 187 -5.11 -9.18 -21.80
CA ASN A 187 -4.67 -9.24 -23.19
C ASN A 187 -4.98 -10.64 -23.73
N PRO A 188 -6.15 -10.90 -24.30
CA PRO A 188 -6.39 -12.18 -24.95
C PRO A 188 -5.53 -12.22 -26.22
N ASP A 189 -4.75 -13.29 -26.43
CA ASP A 189 -4.04 -13.59 -27.71
C ASP A 189 -5.01 -13.79 -28.91
N SER A 190 -6.28 -13.44 -28.75
CA SER A 190 -7.44 -13.74 -29.60
C SER A 190 -7.53 -12.92 -30.89
N LEU A 191 -6.82 -11.79 -31.02
CA LEU A 191 -6.95 -10.96 -32.23
C LEU A 191 -6.32 -11.59 -33.49
N ALA A 192 -5.60 -12.71 -33.37
CA ALA A 192 -4.93 -13.39 -34.48
C ALA A 192 -5.70 -14.58 -35.09
N LEU A 193 -6.84 -14.99 -34.52
CA LEU A 193 -7.62 -16.14 -35.01
C LEU A 193 -8.97 -15.72 -35.58
N MET A 194 -9.34 -16.26 -36.75
CA MET A 194 -10.66 -16.11 -37.38
C MET A 194 -11.41 -17.46 -37.37
N PRO A 195 -12.58 -17.56 -36.70
CA PRO A 195 -13.27 -16.52 -35.94
C PRO A 195 -12.54 -16.17 -34.63
N PRO A 196 -12.76 -14.96 -34.06
CA PRO A 196 -12.20 -14.59 -32.77
C PRO A 196 -12.67 -15.61 -31.72
N VAL A 197 -11.77 -16.47 -31.27
CA VAL A 197 -12.02 -17.34 -30.12
C VAL A 197 -11.54 -16.56 -28.92
N ALA A 198 -12.45 -16.19 -28.02
CA ALA A 198 -12.08 -15.63 -26.72
C ALA A 198 -11.33 -16.70 -25.92
N HIS A 199 -10.03 -16.83 -26.16
CA HIS A 199 -9.13 -17.50 -25.24
C HIS A 199 -8.91 -16.52 -24.09
N ILE A 200 -9.80 -16.62 -23.10
CA ILE A 200 -9.52 -16.02 -21.81
C ILE A 200 -8.58 -16.99 -21.13
N ASP A 201 -7.28 -16.86 -21.44
CA ASP A 201 -6.27 -17.57 -20.68
C ASP A 201 -6.53 -17.26 -19.20
N SER A 202 -6.51 -18.30 -18.40
CA SER A 202 -6.73 -18.20 -16.97
C SER A 202 -5.86 -19.17 -16.22
N PHE A 203 -5.55 -18.81 -14.99
CA PHE A 203 -4.88 -19.67 -14.03
C PHE A 203 -5.43 -19.39 -12.64
N LEU A 204 -5.21 -20.33 -11.74
CA LEU A 204 -5.71 -20.27 -10.39
C LEU A 204 -4.65 -19.69 -9.44
N ILE A 205 -5.11 -18.86 -8.51
CA ILE A 205 -4.37 -18.51 -7.29
C ILE A 205 -5.13 -19.16 -6.12
N GLU A 206 -4.43 -19.96 -5.33
CA GLU A 206 -4.96 -20.69 -4.17
C GLU A 206 -4.10 -20.44 -2.94
N ASP A 207 -4.70 -20.61 -1.77
CA ASP A 207 -4.07 -20.48 -0.45
C ASP A 207 -3.32 -19.15 -0.31
N ALA A 208 -3.85 -18.09 -0.93
CA ALA A 208 -3.17 -16.81 -0.99
C ALA A 208 -3.33 -16.10 0.35
N VAL A 209 -2.23 -15.61 0.91
CA VAL A 209 -2.17 -14.79 2.10
C VAL A 209 -1.34 -13.56 1.80
N TYR A 210 -1.94 -12.38 1.95
CA TYR A 210 -1.28 -11.10 1.80
C TYR A 210 -1.43 -10.29 3.08
N SER A 211 -0.34 -10.09 3.81
CA SER A 211 -0.25 -9.06 4.84
C SER A 211 0.35 -7.78 4.26
N GLY A 212 -0.28 -6.64 4.51
CA GLY A 212 0.16 -5.35 3.99
C GLY A 212 -0.69 -4.21 4.53
N TRP A 213 -0.74 -3.10 3.81
CA TRP A 213 -1.53 -1.94 4.22
C TRP A 213 -2.09 -1.15 3.04
N PHE A 214 -3.25 -0.54 3.26
CA PHE A 214 -3.77 0.55 2.44
C PHE A 214 -3.35 1.89 3.03
N GLN A 215 -3.16 2.91 2.19
CA GLN A 215 -2.78 4.26 2.62
C GLN A 215 -3.77 5.32 2.13
N ARG A 216 -4.14 6.23 3.03
CA ARG A 216 -4.98 7.40 2.77
C ARG A 216 -4.23 8.56 2.16
#